data_AF-A0A009SSP9-F1
#
_entry.id   AF-A0A009SSP9-F1
#
_cell.length_a   1.000
_cell.length_b   1.000
_cell.length_c   1.000
_cell.angle_alpha   90.00
_cell.angle_beta   90.00
_cell.angle_gamma   90.00
#
_symmetry.space_group_name_H-M   'P 1'
#
loop_
_entity.id
_entity.type
_entity.pdbx_description
1 polymer ?
#
loop_
_entity_poly.entity_id
_entity_poly.type
_entity_poly.pdbx_seq_one_letter_code
_entity_poly.pdbx_strand_id
1 'polypeptide(L)' 'MQSVRLNDKEQEELRKKAVELNKILIAKGQQPIRDSELVHILIETGLDLVEISNSGKLHIPK' A
#
# COMPACT_ATOMS: atom_id res chain seq x y z
N MET A 1 -12.11 -11.08 11.33
CA MET A 1 -11.37 -10.33 10.31
C MET A 1 -10.65 -9.21 11.04
N GLN A 2 -9.32 -9.27 11.17
CA GLN A 2 -8.56 -8.18 11.80
C GLN A 2 -8.40 -7.08 10.75
N SER A 3 -8.99 -5.91 11.00
CA SER A 3 -8.84 -4.74 10.12
C SER A 3 -7.75 -3.83 10.66
N VAL A 4 -6.84 -3.41 9.78
CA VAL A 4 -5.91 -2.33 10.08
C VAL A 4 -6.72 -1.03 10.03
N ARG A 5 -6.70 -0.27 11.14
CA ARG A 5 -7.41 1.01 11.23
C ARG A 5 -6.50 2.11 10.69
N LEU A 6 -6.86 2.65 9.53
CA LEU A 6 -6.21 3.80 8.93
C LEU A 6 -6.84 5.10 9.44
N ASN A 7 -6.05 6.16 9.58
CA ASN A 7 -6.58 7.50 9.77
C ASN A 7 -7.07 8.10 8.44
N ASP A 8 -7.81 9.21 8.51
CA ASP A 8 -8.44 9.83 7.32
C ASP A 8 -7.42 10.18 6.23
N LYS A 9 -6.22 10.64 6.63
CA LYS A 9 -5.15 10.98 5.69
C LYS A 9 -4.59 9.72 5.02
N GLU A 10 -4.31 8.66 5.78
CA GLU A 10 -3.83 7.38 5.24
C GLU A 10 -4.85 6.76 4.29
N GLN A 11 -6.14 6.82 4.63
CA GLN A 11 -7.21 6.29 3.79
C GLN A 11 -7.33 7.05 2.47
N GLU A 12 -7.23 8.38 2.50
CA GLU A 12 -7.30 9.21 1.29
C GLU A 12 -6.08 8.98 0.38
N GLU A 13 -4.87 8.92 0.94
CA GLU A 13 -3.66 8.65 0.15
C GLU A 13 -3.68 7.25 -0.47
N LEU A 14 -4.14 6.24 0.27
CA LEU A 14 -4.36 4.89 -0.24
C LEU A 14 -5.37 4.90 -1.40
N ARG A 15 -6.51 5.60 -1.24
CA ARG A 15 -7.55 5.70 -2.26
C ARG A 15 -7.01 6.34 -3.53
N LYS A 16 -6.27 7.45 -3.43
CA LYS A 16 -5.65 8.11 -4.59
C LYS A 16 -4.72 7.17 -5.34
N LYS A 17 -3.85 6.45 -4.61
CA LYS A 17 -2.93 5.48 -5.21
C LYS A 17 -3.68 4.31 -5.85
N ALA A 18 -4.74 3.79 -5.23
CA ALA A 18 -5.57 2.73 -5.82
C ALA A 18 -6.23 3.20 -7.14
N VAL A 19 -6.75 4.42 -7.19
CA VAL A 19 -7.33 5.00 -8.42
C VAL A 19 -6.26 5.14 -9.53
N GLU A 20 -5.07 5.60 -9.19
CA GLU A 20 -3.94 5.69 -10.12
C GLU A 20 -3.58 4.32 -10.72
N LEU A 21 -3.40 3.31 -9.87
CA LEU A 21 -3.06 1.94 -10.28
C LEU A 21 -4.18 1.30 -11.10
N ASN A 22 -5.44 1.49 -10.70
CA ASN A 22 -6.59 0.92 -11.40
C ASN A 22 -6.76 1.48 -12.81
N LYS A 23 -6.43 2.75 -13.06
CA LYS A 23 -6.39 3.31 -14.42
C LYS A 23 -5.39 2.55 -15.30
N ILE A 24 -4.23 2.20 -14.75
CA ILE A 24 -3.18 1.45 -15.45
C ILE A 24 -3.64 -0.01 -15.70
N LEU A 25 -4.24 -0.66 -14.71
CA LEU A 25 -4.78 -2.02 -14.84
C LEU A 25 -5.85 -2.09 -15.94
N ILE A 26 -6.82 -1.16 -15.92
CA ILE A 26 -7.88 -1.09 -16.93
C ILE A 26 -7.31 -0.85 -18.33
N ALA A 27 -6.33 0.05 -18.48
CA ALA A 27 -5.67 0.29 -19.76
C ALA A 27 -4.93 -0.96 -20.30
N LYS A 28 -4.54 -1.88 -19.42
CA LYS A 28 -3.95 -3.18 -19.75
C LYS A 28 -4.99 -4.30 -19.93
N GLY A 29 -6.29 -4.00 -19.87
CA GLY A 29 -7.37 -5.00 -19.93
C GLY A 29 -7.46 -5.88 -18.69
N GLN A 30 -6.86 -5.46 -17.57
CA GLN A 30 -6.87 -6.19 -16.30
C GLN A 30 -7.96 -5.66 -15.36
N GLN A 31 -8.39 -6.51 -14.42
CA GLN A 31 -9.37 -6.11 -13.41
C GLN A 31 -8.76 -5.14 -12.39
N PRO A 32 -9.49 -4.10 -11.97
CA PRO A 32 -9.04 -3.21 -10.90
C PRO A 32 -9.01 -3.94 -9.55
N ILE A 33 -8.18 -3.44 -8.65
CA ILE A 33 -8.07 -3.92 -7.27
C ILE A 33 -8.83 -3.00 -6.29
N ARG A 34 -9.23 -3.57 -5.15
CA ARG A 34 -9.83 -2.83 -4.02
C ARG A 34 -8.76 -2.20 -3.15
N ASP A 35 -9.12 -1.13 -2.44
CA ASP A 35 -8.24 -0.48 -1.45
C ASP A 35 -7.68 -1.49 -0.42
N SER A 36 -8.51 -2.44 0.04
CA SER A 36 -8.09 -3.48 0.98
C SER A 36 -7.04 -4.42 0.40
N GLU A 37 -7.14 -4.76 -0.88
CA GLU A 37 -6.15 -5.60 -1.57
C GLU A 37 -4.83 -4.85 -1.71
N LEU A 38 -4.87 -3.55 -2.01
CA LEU A 38 -3.67 -2.71 -2.03
C LEU A 38 -3.01 -2.65 -0.64
N VAL A 39 -3.77 -2.55 0.44
CA VAL A 39 -3.23 -2.59 1.82
C VAL A 39 -2.53 -3.91 2.10
N HIS A 40 -3.12 -5.05 1.70
CA HIS A 40 -2.51 -6.35 1.90
C HIS A 40 -1.16 -6.45 1.17
N ILE A 41 -1.12 -6.05 -0.11
CA ILE A 41 0.13 -6.04 -0.90
C ILE A 41 1.19 -5.15 -0.26
N LEU A 42 0.81 -3.95 0.20
CA LEU A 42 1.74 -3.01 0.84
C LEU A 42 2.30 -3.54 2.16
N ILE A 43 1.48 -4.19 2.98
CA ILE A 43 1.93 -4.76 4.26
C ILE A 43 2.86 -5.94 4.00
N GLU A 44 2.47 -6.87 3.13
CA GLU A 44 3.28 -8.04 2.81
C GLU A 44 4.65 -7.64 2.26
N THR A 45 4.66 -6.78 1.23
CA THR A 45 5.90 -6.28 0.64
C THR A 45 6.70 -5.43 1.64
N GLY A 46 6.02 -4.60 2.44
CA GLY A 46 6.67 -3.72 3.41
C GLY A 46 7.34 -4.48 4.55
N LEU A 47 6.77 -5.61 4.98
CA LEU A 47 7.36 -6.46 6.01
C LEU A 47 8.66 -7.13 5.57
N ASP A 48 8.78 -7.48 4.28
CA ASP A 48 10.00 -8.06 3.72
C ASP A 48 11.12 -7.02 3.54
N LEU A 49 10.75 -5.75 3.35
CA LEU A 49 11.68 -4.66 3.05
C LEU A 49 12.02 -3.77 4.25
N VAL A 50 11.30 -3.90 5.37
CA VAL A 50 11.52 -2.99 6.51
C VAL A 50 12.88 -3.27 7.16
N GLU A 51 13.68 -2.22 7.28
CA GLU A 51 15.02 -2.25 7.85
C GLU A 51 15.18 -1.25 8.99
N ILE A 52 16.09 -1.55 9.92
CA ILE A 52 16.52 -0.64 10.99
C ILE A 52 17.81 0.04 10.55
N SER A 53 17.78 1.37 10.45
CA SER A 53 19.00 2.16 10.20
C SER A 53 19.97 2.10 11.39
N ASN A 54 21.23 2.48 11.16
CA ASN A 54 22.24 2.60 12.24
C ASN A 54 21.80 3.53 13.39
N SER A 55 20.85 4.44 13.15
CA SER A 55 20.28 5.34 14.17
C SER A 55 19.12 4.73 14.96
N GLY A 56 18.75 3.47 14.71
CA GLY A 56 17.62 2.78 15.32
C GLY A 56 16.26 3.11 14.70
N LYS A 57 16.21 3.88 13.61
CA LYS A 57 14.95 4.23 12.92
C LYS A 57 14.54 3.14 11.93
N LEU A 58 13.25 2.77 11.97
CA LEU A 58 12.61 1.91 10.97
C LEU A 58 12.40 2.68 9.67
N HIS A 59 12.69 2.03 8.55
CA HIS A 59 12.46 2.56 7.21
C HIS A 59 12.30 1.44 6.19
N ILE A 60 11.67 1.75 5.06
CA ILE A 60 11.72 0.91 3.85
C ILE A 60 12.72 1.59 2.92
N PRO A 61 13.86 0.94 2.58
CA PRO A 61 14.85 1.51 1.67
C PRO A 61 14.24 1.75 0.28
N LYS A 62 14.72 2.78 -0.41
CA LYS A 62 14.26 3.13 -1.76
C LYS A 62 14.95 2.29 -2.84
#